data_AF-A0A6J3MBU2-F1
#
_entry.id   AF-A0A6J3MBU2-F1
#
_cell.length_a   1.000
_cell.length_b   1.000
_cell.length_c   1.000
_cell.angle_alpha   90.00
_cell.angle_beta   90.00
_cell.angle_gamma   90.00
#
_symmetry.space_group_name_H-M   'P 1'
#
loop_
_entity.id
_entity.type
_entity.pdbx_description
1 polymer ?
#
loop_
_entity_poly.entity_id
_entity_poly.type
_entity_poly.pdbx_seq_one_letter_code
_entity_poly.pdbx_strand_id
1 'polypeptide(L)'
;MYGSVFVTKRKLAVPNVPSRSSARIAAAPAKPVYSEDDRDRRATGRPKAASKQQAKTRQSNPADRNIEATVLLQDIDSIKRSWTDWTPQAPLPTRDEEQVFHFEDYPDFAPNKSPEEMLREGCFGGSYFRPLRSRRLGIIIENDWQELPNQWIADLNAETFLTNPEYNADVNKYKVACGQSIEEWEASGWIRHEYDVRGWFQWYSRFFQGRRCDDDERQVSRWKKCVGETGRWRRMLLKKYMQLGVREVFDDGANEDAPEVSPVMHQTCHHWAFEVRQEHLDKFWASGGR
;
A
#
# COMPACT_ATOMS: atom_id res chain seq x y z
N MET A 1 23.97 -4.82 75.30
CA MET A 1 23.47 -5.26 73.99
C MET A 1 22.69 -4.11 73.39
N TYR A 2 23.22 -3.54 72.31
CA TYR A 2 22.70 -2.39 71.56
C TYR A 2 21.85 -2.86 70.37
N GLY A 3 20.93 -2.01 69.91
CA GLY A 3 20.26 -2.13 68.60
C GLY A 3 18.84 -1.54 68.65
N SER A 4 18.68 -0.23 68.82
CA SER A 4 18.75 0.85 67.80
C SER A 4 17.61 0.80 66.78
N VAL A 5 16.67 1.73 66.98
CA VAL A 5 15.59 2.14 66.09
C VAL A 5 16.18 2.67 64.78
N PHE A 6 15.78 2.12 63.64
CA PHE A 6 16.06 2.69 62.32
C PHE A 6 14.77 3.16 61.66
N VAL A 7 14.62 4.50 61.64
CA VAL A 7 13.72 5.22 60.75
C VAL A 7 14.39 5.29 59.38
N THR A 8 13.87 4.59 58.38
CA THR A 8 14.35 4.73 57.00
C THR A 8 13.37 5.60 56.22
N LYS A 9 13.80 6.84 55.98
CA LYS A 9 13.13 7.82 55.12
C LYS A 9 12.90 7.24 53.71
N ARG A 10 11.68 7.39 53.19
CA ARG A 10 11.35 7.21 51.77
C ARG A 10 12.25 8.12 50.92
N LYS A 11 13.12 7.54 50.08
CA LYS A 11 13.69 8.22 48.92
C LYS A 11 12.71 8.06 47.76
N LEU A 12 12.13 9.17 47.31
CA LEU A 12 11.45 9.26 46.02
C LEU A 12 12.47 8.95 44.92
N ALA A 13 12.24 7.89 44.16
CA ALA A 13 13.01 7.59 42.96
C ALA A 13 12.57 8.56 41.85
N VAL A 14 13.46 9.48 41.47
CA VAL A 14 13.32 10.32 40.28
C VAL A 14 13.50 9.42 39.05
N PRO A 15 12.61 9.46 38.04
CA PRO A 15 12.83 8.69 36.82
C PRO A 15 14.04 9.28 36.06
N ASN A 16 15.02 8.41 35.86
CA ASN A 16 16.25 8.67 35.11
C ASN A 16 15.88 8.82 33.61
N VAL A 17 15.92 10.04 33.08
CA VAL A 17 15.75 10.28 31.64
C VAL A 17 17.12 10.13 30.98
N PRO A 18 17.34 9.15 30.07
CA PRO A 18 18.59 9.11 29.32
C PRO A 18 18.62 10.31 28.35
N SER A 19 19.61 11.18 28.58
CA SER A 19 19.99 12.30 27.72
C SER A 19 21.23 11.91 26.89
N ARG A 20 21.27 12.42 25.64
CA ARG A 20 22.17 12.14 24.50
C ARG A 20 21.71 11.01 23.58
N SER A 21 21.70 11.13 22.25
CA SER A 21 22.00 12.22 21.31
C SER A 21 21.54 11.77 19.92
N SER A 22 21.03 12.69 19.09
CA SER A 22 21.73 13.12 17.87
C SER A 22 20.87 14.11 17.08
N ALA A 23 21.50 15.19 16.59
CA ALA A 23 20.87 16.20 15.73
C ALA A 23 20.40 15.66 14.36
N ARG A 24 20.63 14.37 14.05
CA ARG A 24 20.18 13.74 12.80
C ARG A 24 18.68 13.41 12.76
N ILE A 25 18.01 13.32 13.91
CA ILE A 25 16.57 12.96 13.96
C ILE A 25 15.66 14.19 13.80
N ALA A 26 16.18 15.41 13.97
CA ALA A 26 15.40 16.65 13.84
C ALA A 26 15.19 17.14 12.39
N ALA A 27 15.82 16.50 11.39
CA ALA A 27 15.78 16.94 9.99
C ALA A 27 15.05 15.95 9.05
N ALA A 28 14.42 14.90 9.58
CA ALA A 28 13.61 13.99 8.76
C ALA A 28 12.20 14.57 8.58
N PRO A 29 11.67 14.68 7.35
CA PRO A 29 10.26 15.02 7.15
C PRO A 29 9.38 13.97 7.88
N ALA A 30 8.34 14.44 8.56
CA ALA A 30 7.43 13.59 9.31
C ALA A 30 6.88 12.47 8.41
N LYS A 31 7.08 11.22 8.82
CA LYS A 31 6.46 10.07 8.18
C LYS A 31 4.95 10.18 8.34
N PRO A 32 4.14 9.91 7.29
CA PRO A 32 2.69 9.96 7.41
C PRO A 32 2.24 8.94 8.46
N VAL A 33 1.65 9.45 9.54
CA VAL A 33 0.98 8.67 10.57
C VAL A 33 -0.41 8.35 10.04
N TYR A 34 -0.71 7.07 9.88
CA TYR A 34 -2.06 6.60 9.59
C TYR A 34 -2.90 6.75 10.87
N SER A 35 -3.68 7.83 10.96
CA SER A 35 -4.67 8.05 12.02
C SER A 35 -6.01 7.47 11.58
N GLU A 36 -6.62 6.64 12.43
CA GLU A 36 -7.90 5.97 12.17
C GLU A 36 -9.13 6.84 12.48
N ASP A 37 -8.97 8.11 12.88
CA ASP A 37 -9.99 8.78 13.69
C ASP A 37 -10.39 10.21 13.27
N ASP A 38 -10.47 10.51 11.96
CA ASP A 38 -10.88 11.86 11.50
C ASP A 38 -12.00 11.83 10.43
N ARG A 39 -13.00 10.96 10.65
CA ARG A 39 -14.26 10.96 9.91
C ARG A 39 -15.42 11.43 10.79
N ASP A 40 -15.28 12.59 11.42
CA ASP A 40 -16.44 13.37 11.87
C ASP A 40 -16.02 14.78 12.31
N ARG A 41 -16.15 15.75 11.37
CA ARG A 41 -16.36 17.20 11.59
C ARG A 41 -15.96 17.98 10.34
N ARG A 42 -16.89 18.17 9.41
CA ARG A 42 -16.77 19.27 8.43
C ARG A 42 -18.12 19.93 8.18
N ALA A 43 -18.45 20.87 9.07
CA ALA A 43 -19.36 21.97 8.78
C ALA A 43 -18.90 23.20 9.57
N THR A 44 -19.05 24.36 8.95
CA THR A 44 -18.74 25.73 9.42
C THR A 44 -17.29 26.19 9.22
N GLY A 45 -17.17 27.25 8.42
CA GLY A 45 -15.92 27.96 8.16
C GLY A 45 -15.77 29.23 9.01
N ARG A 46 -14.55 29.75 9.04
CA ARG A 46 -14.23 31.19 9.13
C ARG A 46 -12.75 31.45 8.78
N PRO A 47 -12.40 32.68 8.36
CA PRO A 47 -11.30 32.96 7.43
C PRO A 47 -9.95 33.19 8.13
N LYS A 48 -8.85 32.97 7.40
CA LYS A 48 -7.51 33.41 7.82
C LYS A 48 -7.08 34.66 7.07
N ALA A 49 -6.53 35.59 7.84
CA ALA A 49 -6.06 36.92 7.46
C ALA A 49 -4.90 36.86 6.46
N ALA A 50 -4.92 37.81 5.52
CA ALA A 50 -3.90 37.98 4.49
C ALA A 50 -2.71 38.80 5.02
N SER A 51 -1.51 38.22 5.00
CA SER A 51 -0.25 38.99 5.03
C SER A 51 0.24 39.20 3.60
N LYS A 52 0.26 40.44 3.13
CA LYS A 52 0.89 40.83 1.86
C LYS A 52 2.41 40.71 1.98
N GLN A 53 3.02 39.79 1.25
CA GLN A 53 4.42 39.88 0.85
C GLN A 53 4.48 40.07 -0.67
N GLN A 54 5.12 41.15 -1.09
CA GLN A 54 5.37 41.48 -2.50
C GLN A 54 6.32 40.44 -3.11
N ALA A 55 5.82 39.64 -4.05
CA ALA A 55 6.65 38.81 -4.91
C ALA A 55 7.26 39.69 -6.01
N LYS A 56 8.59 39.73 -6.09
CA LYS A 56 9.29 40.23 -7.28
C LYS A 56 9.08 39.25 -8.42
N THR A 57 8.30 39.64 -9.42
CA THR A 57 8.05 38.84 -10.63
C THR A 57 9.33 38.75 -11.46
N ARG A 58 9.99 37.58 -11.43
CA ARG A 58 11.04 37.23 -12.39
C ARG A 58 10.33 36.92 -13.72
N GLN A 59 10.42 37.83 -14.69
CA GLN A 59 9.90 37.60 -16.04
C GLN A 59 10.71 36.48 -16.70
N SER A 60 10.17 35.27 -16.71
CA SER A 60 10.69 34.14 -17.50
C SER A 60 10.39 34.39 -18.98
N ASN A 61 11.38 34.29 -19.86
CA ASN A 61 11.20 34.51 -21.29
C ASN A 61 10.28 33.45 -21.92
N PRO A 62 9.45 33.81 -22.93
CA PRO A 62 8.59 32.87 -23.63
C PRO A 62 9.35 31.72 -24.31
N ALA A 63 10.57 31.98 -24.80
CA ALA A 63 11.43 30.96 -25.41
C ALA A 63 11.92 29.93 -24.38
N ASP A 64 12.31 30.36 -23.18
CA ASP A 64 12.74 29.45 -22.10
C ASP A 64 11.57 28.57 -21.64
N ARG A 65 10.36 29.13 -21.53
CA ARG A 65 9.15 28.34 -21.22
C ARG A 65 8.83 27.29 -22.28
N ASN A 66 9.05 27.63 -23.55
CA ASN A 66 8.79 26.71 -24.65
C ASN A 66 9.83 25.58 -24.69
N ILE A 67 11.10 25.89 -24.40
CA ILE A 67 12.18 24.90 -24.27
C ILE A 67 11.93 24.00 -23.06
N GLU A 68 11.62 24.57 -21.89
CA GLU A 68 11.32 23.82 -20.65
C GLU A 68 10.10 22.91 -20.83
N ALA A 69 9.03 23.40 -21.46
CA ALA A 69 7.87 22.57 -21.81
C ALA A 69 8.21 21.47 -22.81
N THR A 70 9.06 21.73 -23.80
CA THR A 70 9.50 20.73 -24.78
C THR A 70 10.37 19.65 -24.13
N VAL A 71 11.30 20.03 -23.25
CA VAL A 71 12.15 19.09 -22.49
C VAL A 71 11.30 18.25 -21.55
N LEU A 72 10.31 18.85 -20.86
CA LEU A 72 9.38 18.12 -20.00
C LEU A 72 8.51 17.13 -20.81
N LEU A 73 8.04 17.52 -22.00
CA LEU A 73 7.28 16.63 -22.89
C LEU A 73 8.14 15.48 -23.43
N GLN A 74 9.39 15.76 -23.81
CA GLN A 74 10.34 14.71 -24.26
C GLN A 74 10.68 13.74 -23.11
N ASP A 75 10.80 14.24 -21.88
CA ASP A 75 10.98 13.42 -20.68
C ASP A 75 9.74 12.57 -20.41
N ILE A 76 8.54 13.13 -20.55
CA ILE A 76 7.27 12.39 -20.40
C ILE A 76 7.14 11.28 -21.44
N ASP A 77 7.42 11.55 -22.72
CA ASP A 77 7.33 10.54 -23.77
C ASP A 77 8.38 9.44 -23.56
N SER A 78 9.56 9.79 -23.05
CA SER A 78 10.58 8.82 -22.64
C SER A 78 10.09 7.94 -21.49
N ILE A 79 9.51 8.55 -20.44
CA ILE A 79 8.92 7.83 -19.30
C ILE A 79 7.76 6.92 -19.75
N LYS A 80 6.89 7.38 -20.66
CA LYS A 80 5.80 6.54 -21.19
C LYS A 80 6.32 5.33 -21.95
N ARG A 81 7.39 5.50 -22.73
CA ARG A 81 8.02 4.38 -23.44
C ARG A 81 8.63 3.38 -22.46
N SER A 82 9.30 3.88 -21.41
CA SER A 82 9.92 2.99 -20.40
C SER A 82 8.91 2.16 -19.61
N TRP A 83 7.64 2.57 -19.55
CA TRP A 83 6.59 1.77 -18.90
C TRP A 83 6.33 0.43 -19.60
N THR A 84 6.45 0.39 -20.91
CA THR A 84 6.18 -0.81 -21.73
C THR A 84 7.45 -1.44 -22.28
N ASP A 85 8.56 -0.71 -22.31
CA ASP A 85 9.85 -1.16 -22.84
C ASP A 85 10.67 -1.90 -21.76
N TRP A 86 10.18 -3.08 -21.39
CA TRP A 86 10.90 -3.99 -20.51
C TRP A 86 10.74 -5.43 -21.00
N THR A 87 11.71 -6.27 -20.67
CA THR A 87 11.68 -7.70 -20.94
C THR A 87 11.75 -8.49 -19.62
N PRO A 88 11.12 -9.66 -19.54
CA PRO A 88 11.27 -10.54 -18.38
C PRO A 88 12.74 -10.90 -18.16
N GLN A 89 13.24 -10.66 -16.95
CA GLN A 89 14.60 -11.00 -16.51
C GLN A 89 14.62 -12.21 -15.58
N ALA A 90 13.48 -12.55 -14.99
CA ALA A 90 13.28 -13.68 -14.09
C ALA A 90 12.17 -14.60 -14.62
N PRO A 91 12.19 -15.91 -14.25
CA PRO A 91 11.11 -16.82 -14.60
C PRO A 91 9.80 -16.43 -13.89
N LEU A 92 8.68 -16.96 -14.39
CA LEU A 92 7.40 -16.88 -13.69
C LEU A 92 7.50 -17.61 -12.33
N PRO A 93 6.78 -17.12 -11.30
CA PRO A 93 6.81 -17.75 -9.99
C PRO A 93 6.23 -19.17 -10.04
N THR A 94 6.72 -20.03 -9.16
CA THR A 94 6.07 -21.32 -8.88
C THR A 94 5.01 -21.12 -7.81
N ARG A 95 4.01 -22.00 -7.77
CA ARG A 95 2.96 -22.01 -6.73
C ARG A 95 3.00 -23.32 -5.97
N ASP A 96 3.01 -23.25 -4.65
CA ASP A 96 3.02 -24.45 -3.80
C ASP A 96 1.62 -24.94 -3.43
N GLU A 97 1.56 -26.01 -2.62
CA GLU A 97 0.33 -26.62 -2.15
C GLU A 97 -0.48 -25.69 -1.21
N GLU A 98 0.19 -24.79 -0.48
CA GLU A 98 -0.42 -23.73 0.34
C GLU A 98 -0.91 -22.52 -0.50
N GLN A 99 -0.88 -22.64 -1.84
CA GLN A 99 -1.25 -21.60 -2.81
C GLN A 99 -0.37 -20.34 -2.74
N VAL A 100 0.83 -20.44 -2.18
CA VAL A 100 1.82 -19.37 -2.07
C VAL A 100 2.69 -19.34 -3.33
N PHE A 101 2.94 -18.13 -3.84
CA PHE A 101 3.83 -17.90 -4.98
C PHE A 101 5.27 -17.69 -4.50
N HIS A 102 6.21 -18.36 -5.16
CA HIS A 102 7.64 -18.32 -4.85
C HIS A 102 8.43 -17.73 -6.01
N PHE A 103 9.29 -16.77 -5.68
CA PHE A 103 10.23 -16.13 -6.60
C PHE A 103 11.66 -16.48 -6.18
N GLU A 104 12.43 -17.12 -7.08
CA GLU A 104 13.78 -17.62 -6.77
C GLU A 104 14.72 -16.53 -6.26
N ASP A 105 14.63 -15.33 -6.84
CA ASP A 105 15.46 -14.18 -6.52
C ASP A 105 14.93 -13.33 -5.36
N TYR A 106 13.69 -13.58 -4.91
CA TYR A 106 13.07 -12.92 -3.76
C TYR A 106 12.35 -13.94 -2.86
N PRO A 107 13.07 -14.85 -2.18
CA PRO A 107 12.48 -15.94 -1.40
C PRO A 107 11.63 -15.45 -0.21
N ASP A 108 11.89 -14.23 0.26
CA ASP A 108 11.13 -13.58 1.34
C ASP A 108 9.84 -12.88 0.86
N PHE A 109 9.60 -12.84 -0.45
CA PHE A 109 8.41 -12.28 -1.06
C PHE A 109 7.48 -13.41 -1.48
N ALA A 110 6.51 -13.71 -0.62
CA ALA A 110 5.65 -14.89 -0.73
C ALA A 110 4.15 -14.51 -0.69
N PRO A 111 3.65 -13.75 -1.69
CA PRO A 111 2.22 -13.49 -1.83
C PRO A 111 1.47 -14.78 -2.14
N ASN A 112 0.18 -14.88 -1.79
CA ASN A 112 -0.65 -16.05 -2.09
C ASN A 112 -1.84 -15.72 -3.01
N LYS A 113 -1.79 -14.53 -3.64
CA LYS A 113 -2.68 -14.09 -4.71
C LYS A 113 -1.86 -13.58 -5.89
N SER A 114 -2.15 -14.07 -7.08
CA SER A 114 -1.62 -13.53 -8.33
C SER A 114 -2.33 -12.23 -8.70
N PRO A 115 -1.73 -11.40 -9.56
CA PRO A 115 -2.42 -10.23 -10.11
C PRO A 115 -3.74 -10.60 -10.81
N GLU A 116 -3.77 -11.73 -11.52
CA GLU A 116 -5.00 -12.23 -12.17
C GLU A 116 -6.10 -12.51 -11.16
N GLU A 117 -5.81 -13.27 -10.10
CA GLU A 117 -6.78 -13.56 -9.04
C GLU A 117 -7.29 -12.27 -8.39
N MET A 118 -6.40 -11.32 -8.09
CA MET A 118 -6.80 -10.03 -7.52
C MET A 118 -7.75 -9.24 -8.42
N LEU A 119 -7.54 -9.25 -9.75
CA LEU A 119 -8.42 -8.59 -10.71
C LEU A 119 -9.79 -9.27 -10.77
N ARG A 120 -9.81 -10.61 -10.88
CA ARG A 120 -11.04 -11.39 -11.02
C ARG A 120 -11.89 -11.38 -9.76
N GLU A 121 -11.27 -11.38 -8.59
CA GLU A 121 -11.96 -11.28 -7.30
C GLU A 121 -12.46 -9.86 -7.00
N GLY A 122 -12.04 -8.87 -7.79
CA GLY A 122 -12.33 -7.47 -7.57
C GLY A 122 -11.39 -6.86 -6.53
N CYS A 123 -10.56 -5.93 -6.99
CA CYS A 123 -9.67 -5.13 -6.16
C CYS A 123 -9.81 -3.64 -6.50
N PHE A 124 -9.48 -2.78 -5.54
CA PHE A 124 -9.45 -1.32 -5.69
C PHE A 124 -10.77 -0.72 -6.22
N GLY A 125 -11.89 -1.37 -5.90
CA GLY A 125 -13.22 -0.99 -6.33
C GLY A 125 -13.40 -0.96 -7.84
N GLY A 126 -12.60 -1.73 -8.58
CA GLY A 126 -12.63 -1.78 -10.04
C GLY A 126 -12.11 -0.53 -10.74
N SER A 127 -11.47 0.38 -10.00
CA SER A 127 -11.10 1.72 -10.48
C SER A 127 -9.60 1.94 -10.65
N TYR A 128 -8.78 0.89 -10.46
CA TYR A 128 -7.32 1.03 -10.43
C TYR A 128 -6.73 1.61 -11.73
N PHE A 129 -7.29 1.23 -12.87
CA PHE A 129 -6.87 1.65 -14.20
C PHE A 129 -7.74 2.72 -14.83
N ARG A 130 -8.61 3.39 -14.06
CA ARG A 130 -9.35 4.56 -14.55
C ARG A 130 -8.41 5.66 -15.06
N PRO A 131 -8.88 6.57 -15.93
CA PRO A 131 -8.12 7.76 -16.30
C PRO A 131 -7.63 8.52 -15.06
N LEU A 132 -6.32 8.75 -14.99
CA LEU A 132 -5.64 9.37 -13.85
C LEU A 132 -4.92 10.64 -14.30
N ARG A 133 -5.33 11.78 -13.76
CA ARG A 133 -4.58 13.04 -13.90
C ARG A 133 -3.43 13.08 -12.89
N SER A 134 -2.23 12.69 -13.30
CA SER A 134 -1.02 12.82 -12.47
C SER A 134 -0.66 14.29 -12.28
N ARG A 135 -0.57 14.74 -11.02
CA ARG A 135 -0.12 16.10 -10.70
C ARG A 135 1.38 16.25 -10.88
N ARG A 136 2.15 15.19 -10.63
CA ARG A 136 3.61 15.21 -10.76
C ARG A 136 4.05 15.24 -12.22
N LEU A 137 3.42 14.45 -13.08
CA LEU A 137 3.77 14.37 -14.51
C LEU A 137 3.03 15.38 -15.37
N GLY A 138 1.97 16.01 -14.88
CA GLY A 138 1.23 17.00 -15.67
C GLY A 138 0.41 16.41 -16.83
N ILE A 139 0.23 15.08 -16.89
CA ILE A 139 -0.53 14.36 -17.92
C ILE A 139 -1.74 13.60 -17.38
N ILE A 140 -2.53 13.04 -18.31
CA ILE A 140 -3.52 11.99 -18.05
C ILE A 140 -2.90 10.64 -18.43
N ILE A 141 -3.00 9.66 -17.54
CA ILE A 141 -2.62 8.27 -17.74
C ILE A 141 -3.90 7.47 -17.93
N GLU A 142 -3.99 6.74 -19.02
CA GLU A 142 -5.16 5.94 -19.41
C GLU A 142 -4.73 4.81 -20.34
N ASN A 143 -5.58 3.80 -20.48
CA ASN A 143 -5.38 2.61 -21.33
C ASN A 143 -4.13 1.77 -21.02
N ASP A 144 -3.39 2.09 -19.96
CA ASP A 144 -2.20 1.35 -19.53
C ASP A 144 -2.52 -0.04 -18.96
N TRP A 145 -3.79 -0.35 -18.69
CA TRP A 145 -4.24 -1.72 -18.40
C TRP A 145 -4.09 -2.67 -19.59
N GLN A 146 -3.94 -2.17 -20.82
CA GLN A 146 -3.74 -2.99 -22.01
C GLN A 146 -2.40 -3.74 -22.00
N GLU A 147 -1.49 -3.40 -21.08
CA GLU A 147 -0.25 -4.16 -20.87
C GLU A 147 -0.47 -5.48 -20.13
N LEU A 148 -1.63 -5.65 -19.49
CA LEU A 148 -1.94 -6.88 -18.77
C LEU A 148 -2.07 -8.04 -19.78
N PRO A 149 -1.57 -9.24 -19.45
CA PRO A 149 -1.79 -10.43 -20.27
C PRO A 149 -3.27 -10.62 -20.61
N ASN A 150 -3.58 -10.81 -21.90
CA ASN A 150 -4.95 -10.97 -22.37
C ASN A 150 -5.74 -12.04 -21.60
N GLN A 151 -5.07 -13.12 -21.20
CA GLN A 151 -5.68 -14.20 -20.42
C GLN A 151 -6.15 -13.76 -19.03
N TRP A 152 -5.50 -12.77 -18.40
CA TRP A 152 -5.91 -12.26 -17.07
C TRP A 152 -7.22 -11.49 -17.13
N ILE A 153 -7.49 -10.86 -18.26
CA ILE A 153 -8.65 -10.00 -18.49
C ILE A 153 -9.67 -10.64 -19.44
N ALA A 154 -9.41 -11.85 -19.92
CA ALA A 154 -10.35 -12.62 -20.71
C ALA A 154 -11.64 -12.84 -19.91
N ASP A 155 -12.77 -12.52 -20.54
CA ASP A 155 -14.13 -12.57 -19.99
C ASP A 155 -14.37 -11.68 -18.75
N LEU A 156 -13.43 -10.78 -18.44
CA LEU A 156 -13.58 -9.77 -17.39
C LEU A 156 -14.23 -8.52 -17.98
N ASN A 157 -15.28 -8.01 -17.33
CA ASN A 157 -15.82 -6.70 -17.70
C ASN A 157 -14.84 -5.59 -17.29
N ALA A 158 -14.06 -5.09 -18.25
CA ALA A 158 -13.02 -4.09 -18.01
C ALA A 158 -13.57 -2.79 -17.37
N GLU A 159 -14.74 -2.33 -17.80
CA GLU A 159 -15.37 -1.12 -17.26
C GLU A 159 -15.75 -1.26 -15.77
N THR A 160 -16.09 -2.48 -15.34
CA THR A 160 -16.48 -2.77 -13.96
C THR A 160 -15.27 -3.05 -13.08
N PHE A 161 -14.30 -3.82 -13.57
CA PHE A 161 -13.20 -4.37 -12.75
C PHE A 161 -11.85 -3.65 -12.92
N LEU A 162 -11.67 -2.83 -13.96
CA LEU A 162 -10.39 -2.17 -14.24
C LEU A 162 -10.52 -0.65 -14.33
N THR A 163 -11.48 -0.16 -15.12
CA THR A 163 -11.55 1.24 -15.54
C THR A 163 -12.75 2.00 -14.99
N ASN A 164 -13.40 1.48 -13.93
CA ASN A 164 -14.53 2.15 -13.31
C ASN A 164 -14.12 3.58 -12.90
N PRO A 165 -14.81 4.63 -13.38
CA PRO A 165 -14.43 6.01 -13.10
C PRO A 165 -14.46 6.34 -11.60
N GLU A 166 -15.30 5.64 -10.84
CA GLU A 166 -15.44 5.82 -9.40
C GLU A 166 -15.15 4.49 -8.67
N TYR A 167 -14.63 4.60 -7.44
CA TYR A 167 -14.38 3.41 -6.64
C TYR A 167 -15.71 2.77 -6.24
N ASN A 168 -15.96 1.53 -6.65
CA ASN A 168 -17.15 0.78 -6.26
C ASN A 168 -16.81 -0.34 -5.27
N ALA A 169 -17.22 -0.17 -4.01
CA ALA A 169 -16.99 -1.18 -2.96
C ALA A 169 -17.66 -2.53 -3.28
N ASP A 170 -18.77 -2.55 -4.01
CA ASP A 170 -19.48 -3.79 -4.34
C ASP A 170 -18.72 -4.66 -5.35
N VAL A 171 -17.76 -4.09 -6.09
CA VAL A 171 -16.89 -4.85 -6.98
C VAL A 171 -15.87 -5.66 -6.19
N ASN A 172 -15.41 -5.13 -5.05
CA ASN A 172 -14.41 -5.79 -4.24
C ASN A 172 -14.85 -7.16 -3.73
N LYS A 173 -13.88 -8.07 -3.54
CA LYS A 173 -14.09 -9.38 -2.93
C LYS A 173 -14.89 -9.31 -1.64
N TYR A 174 -14.47 -8.45 -0.71
CA TYR A 174 -15.08 -8.32 0.61
C TYR A 174 -16.13 -7.19 0.71
N LYS A 175 -16.62 -6.67 -0.43
CA LYS A 175 -17.72 -5.70 -0.52
C LYS A 175 -17.56 -4.43 0.34
N VAL A 176 -16.32 -4.01 0.59
CA VAL A 176 -16.00 -2.82 1.39
C VAL A 176 -14.94 -1.95 0.74
N ALA A 177 -15.02 -0.64 0.97
CA ALA A 177 -13.98 0.30 0.58
C ALA A 177 -12.80 0.26 1.58
N CYS A 178 -11.57 0.30 1.06
CA CYS A 178 -10.38 0.40 1.89
C CYS A 178 -9.21 1.03 1.12
N GLY A 179 -8.17 1.43 1.86
CA GLY A 179 -6.96 2.01 1.29
C GLY A 179 -7.07 3.49 0.95
N GLN A 180 -5.98 4.01 0.42
CA GLN A 180 -5.84 5.40 -0.05
C GLN A 180 -6.07 5.46 -1.56
N SER A 181 -6.51 6.61 -2.06
CA SER A 181 -6.61 6.84 -3.51
C SER A 181 -5.24 6.93 -4.17
N ILE A 182 -5.20 6.73 -5.49
CA ILE A 182 -3.95 6.86 -6.25
C ILE A 182 -3.37 8.29 -6.19
N GLU A 183 -4.24 9.31 -6.08
CA GLU A 183 -3.83 10.70 -5.86
C GLU A 183 -3.17 10.90 -4.48
N GLU A 184 -3.68 10.24 -3.43
CA GLU A 184 -3.07 10.26 -2.10
C GLU A 184 -1.73 9.52 -2.09
N TRP A 185 -1.61 8.44 -2.87
CA TRP A 185 -0.34 7.73 -3.08
C TRP A 185 0.70 8.60 -3.77
N GLU A 186 0.30 9.33 -4.82
CA GLU A 186 1.16 10.29 -5.51
C GLU A 186 1.61 11.40 -4.54
N ALA A 187 0.67 12.00 -3.81
CA ALA A 187 0.93 13.09 -2.86
C ALA A 187 1.86 12.67 -1.71
N SER A 188 1.78 11.41 -1.29
CA SER A 188 2.61 10.83 -0.23
C SER A 188 3.99 10.35 -0.72
N GLY A 189 4.28 10.46 -2.02
CA GLY A 189 5.55 10.03 -2.61
C GLY A 189 5.70 8.50 -2.70
N TRP A 190 4.61 7.75 -2.68
CA TRP A 190 4.62 6.28 -2.77
C TRP A 190 4.83 5.77 -4.20
N ILE A 191 4.54 6.60 -5.20
CA ILE A 191 4.65 6.31 -6.63
C ILE A 191 6.05 6.69 -7.15
N ARG A 192 6.69 5.77 -7.86
CA ARG A 192 7.93 6.00 -8.61
C ARG A 192 7.59 6.04 -10.09
N HIS A 193 7.40 7.24 -10.62
CA HIS A 193 6.93 7.45 -11.99
C HIS A 193 7.92 6.95 -13.04
N GLU A 194 9.21 6.82 -12.69
CA GLU A 194 10.23 6.24 -13.56
C GLU A 194 9.97 4.75 -13.85
N TYR A 195 9.34 4.03 -12.92
CA TYR A 195 9.08 2.59 -13.03
C TYR A 195 7.60 2.27 -13.21
N ASP A 196 6.74 2.66 -12.26
CA ASP A 196 5.32 2.27 -12.20
C ASP A 196 4.47 3.47 -11.81
N VAL A 197 3.80 4.04 -12.81
CA VAL A 197 3.02 5.27 -12.68
C VAL A 197 1.78 5.10 -11.81
N ARG A 198 1.28 3.88 -11.66
CA ARG A 198 0.18 3.56 -10.74
C ARG A 198 0.64 3.01 -9.38
N GLY A 199 1.94 2.78 -9.21
CA GLY A 199 2.52 2.30 -7.96
C GLY A 199 2.40 0.79 -7.76
N TRP A 200 1.98 0.38 -6.56
CA TRP A 200 2.16 -0.99 -6.04
C TRP A 200 1.63 -2.09 -6.95
N PHE A 201 0.37 -2.02 -7.35
CA PHE A 201 -0.24 -3.15 -8.07
C PHE A 201 0.26 -3.26 -9.51
N GLN A 202 0.60 -2.14 -10.14
CA GLN A 202 1.26 -2.14 -11.45
C GLN A 202 2.68 -2.71 -11.36
N TRP A 203 3.44 -2.31 -10.34
CA TRP A 203 4.73 -2.93 -10.04
C TRP A 203 4.58 -4.44 -9.85
N TYR A 204 3.60 -4.87 -9.05
CA TYR A 204 3.38 -6.28 -8.76
C TYR A 204 3.02 -7.07 -10.02
N SER A 205 2.12 -6.55 -10.87
CA SER A 205 1.76 -7.17 -12.16
C SER A 205 2.97 -7.40 -13.06
N ARG A 206 3.89 -6.43 -13.14
CA ARG A 206 5.09 -6.54 -13.98
C ARG A 206 6.16 -7.42 -13.33
N PHE A 207 6.35 -7.29 -12.02
CA PHE A 207 7.25 -8.14 -11.22
C PHE A 207 6.87 -9.62 -11.33
N PHE A 208 5.57 -9.93 -11.25
CA PHE A 208 5.03 -11.27 -11.40
C PHE A 208 5.31 -11.88 -12.78
N GLN A 209 5.33 -11.04 -13.82
CA GLN A 209 5.69 -11.42 -15.19
C GLN A 209 7.21 -11.50 -15.44
N GLY A 210 8.02 -11.33 -14.41
CA GLY A 210 9.48 -11.47 -14.49
C GLY A 210 10.23 -10.16 -14.70
N ARG A 211 9.58 -8.99 -14.72
CA ARG A 211 10.30 -7.71 -14.74
C ARG A 211 11.09 -7.54 -13.45
N ARG A 212 12.33 -7.04 -13.55
CA ARG A 212 13.14 -6.61 -12.41
C ARG A 212 13.63 -5.18 -12.60
N CYS A 213 13.64 -4.40 -11.52
CA CYS A 213 14.04 -3.00 -11.52
C CYS A 213 14.52 -2.53 -10.14
N ASP A 214 15.11 -1.34 -10.07
CA ASP A 214 15.69 -0.83 -8.82
C ASP A 214 14.64 -0.53 -7.73
N ASP A 215 13.34 -0.53 -8.06
CA ASP A 215 12.27 -0.34 -7.09
C ASP A 215 11.83 -1.62 -6.36
N ASP A 216 12.31 -2.80 -6.81
CA ASP A 216 11.86 -4.10 -6.34
C ASP A 216 12.07 -4.28 -4.82
N GLU A 217 13.28 -4.00 -4.33
CA GLU A 217 13.60 -4.10 -2.90
C GLU A 217 12.67 -3.23 -2.05
N ARG A 218 12.35 -2.01 -2.52
CA ARG A 218 11.47 -1.10 -1.79
C ARG A 218 10.07 -1.68 -1.71
N GLN A 219 9.53 -2.18 -2.82
CA GLN A 219 8.17 -2.68 -2.92
C GLN A 219 8.00 -4.00 -2.15
N VAL A 220 8.97 -4.92 -2.24
CA VAL A 220 9.03 -6.13 -1.40
C VAL A 220 9.08 -5.75 0.09
N SER A 221 9.92 -4.78 0.49
CA SER A 221 9.94 -4.35 1.91
C SER A 221 8.61 -3.75 2.37
N ARG A 222 7.87 -3.05 1.49
CA ARG A 222 6.53 -2.53 1.82
C ARG A 222 5.54 -3.66 2.01
N TRP A 223 5.52 -4.63 1.09
CA TRP A 223 4.72 -5.82 1.22
C TRP A 223 5.00 -6.56 2.54
N LYS A 224 6.27 -6.80 2.88
CA LYS A 224 6.68 -7.44 4.15
C LYS A 224 6.13 -6.70 5.37
N LYS A 225 6.18 -5.36 5.35
CA LYS A 225 5.65 -4.50 6.44
C LYS A 225 4.13 -4.51 6.51
N CYS A 226 3.44 -4.69 5.38
CA CYS A 226 1.98 -4.73 5.32
C CYS A 226 1.43 -6.11 5.68
N VAL A 227 1.84 -7.14 4.97
CA VAL A 227 1.23 -8.48 5.00
C VAL A 227 2.22 -9.65 5.01
N GLY A 228 3.54 -9.38 5.07
CA GLY A 228 4.52 -10.43 5.39
C GLY A 228 4.26 -11.07 6.75
N GLU A 229 5.06 -12.07 7.14
CA GLU A 229 4.86 -12.85 8.37
C GLU A 229 4.64 -11.96 9.62
N THR A 230 5.42 -10.88 9.76
CA THR A 230 5.28 -9.90 10.84
C THR A 230 4.56 -8.62 10.43
N GLY A 231 3.91 -8.61 9.26
CA GLY A 231 3.25 -7.46 8.67
C GLY A 231 2.10 -6.92 9.52
N ARG A 232 1.95 -5.60 9.55
CA ARG A 232 0.97 -4.89 10.38
C ARG A 232 -0.44 -5.43 10.16
N TRP A 233 -0.90 -5.45 8.90
CA TRP A 233 -2.29 -5.76 8.56
C TRP A 233 -2.59 -7.23 8.76
N ARG A 234 -1.69 -8.12 8.30
CA ARG A 234 -1.80 -9.57 8.56
C ARG A 234 -1.89 -9.88 10.04
N ARG A 235 -0.98 -9.34 10.87
CA ARG A 235 -0.99 -9.59 12.32
C ARG A 235 -2.24 -9.03 13.00
N MET A 236 -2.68 -7.83 12.63
CA MET A 236 -3.90 -7.26 13.21
C MET A 236 -5.13 -8.09 12.83
N LEU A 237 -5.20 -8.61 11.60
CA LEU A 237 -6.31 -9.45 11.16
C LEU A 237 -6.33 -10.78 11.93
N LEU A 238 -5.20 -11.49 12.02
CA LEU A 238 -5.09 -12.74 12.78
C LEU A 238 -5.41 -12.55 14.28
N LYS A 239 -5.04 -11.39 14.87
CA LYS A 239 -5.46 -11.04 16.23
C LYS A 239 -6.97 -10.91 16.36
N LYS A 240 -7.67 -10.37 15.36
CA LYS A 240 -9.14 -10.28 15.38
C LYS A 240 -9.79 -11.66 15.36
N TYR A 241 -9.31 -12.57 14.53
CA TYR A 241 -9.73 -13.98 14.55
C TYR A 241 -9.61 -14.57 15.96
N MET A 242 -8.44 -14.41 16.58
CA MET A 242 -8.17 -14.93 17.93
C MET A 242 -9.06 -14.29 19.01
N GLN A 243 -9.28 -12.97 18.94
CA GLN A 243 -10.15 -12.24 19.88
C GLN A 243 -11.62 -12.66 19.78
N LEU A 244 -12.08 -13.01 18.57
CA LEU A 244 -13.43 -13.52 18.33
C LEU A 244 -13.55 -15.03 18.61
N GLY A 245 -12.44 -15.71 18.98
CA GLY A 245 -12.43 -17.15 19.20
C GLY A 245 -12.61 -17.97 17.93
N VAL A 246 -12.45 -17.37 16.75
CA VAL A 246 -12.58 -18.03 15.45
C VAL A 246 -11.32 -18.86 15.20
N ARG A 247 -11.53 -20.15 14.89
CA ARG A 247 -10.46 -21.12 14.63
C ARG A 247 -10.40 -21.60 13.20
N GLU A 248 -11.44 -21.32 12.41
CA GLU A 248 -11.57 -21.80 11.04
C GLU A 248 -11.64 -20.61 10.09
N VAL A 249 -10.91 -20.71 8.98
CA VAL A 249 -10.95 -19.79 7.86
C VAL A 249 -11.70 -20.48 6.74
N PHE A 250 -12.91 -20.02 6.45
CA PHE A 250 -13.71 -20.54 5.35
C PHE A 250 -13.29 -19.87 4.05
N ASP A 251 -13.15 -20.68 3.00
CA ASP A 251 -13.07 -20.16 1.63
C ASP A 251 -14.46 -19.66 1.20
N ASP A 252 -14.47 -18.67 0.33
CA ASP A 252 -15.62 -17.80 0.01
C ASP A 252 -16.99 -18.49 0.03
N GLY A 253 -17.79 -18.20 1.07
CA GLY A 253 -19.20 -18.60 1.15
C GLY A 253 -19.47 -20.08 1.51
N ALA A 254 -18.46 -20.84 1.91
CA ALA A 254 -18.64 -22.24 2.34
C ALA A 254 -19.51 -22.38 3.62
N ASN A 255 -19.70 -21.29 4.37
CA ASN A 255 -20.55 -21.26 5.54
C ASN A 255 -21.10 -19.85 5.78
N GLU A 256 -22.37 -19.62 5.44
CA GLU A 256 -23.07 -18.34 5.67
C GLU A 256 -23.20 -17.99 7.16
N ASP A 257 -23.10 -18.98 8.05
CA ASP A 257 -23.16 -18.80 9.51
C ASP A 257 -21.79 -18.52 10.13
N ALA A 258 -20.71 -18.50 9.33
CA ALA A 258 -19.37 -18.21 9.83
C ALA A 258 -19.28 -16.75 10.33
N PRO A 259 -18.63 -16.50 11.49
CA PRO A 259 -18.45 -15.14 11.98
C PRO A 259 -17.62 -14.29 11.00
N GLU A 260 -18.17 -13.14 10.60
CA GLU A 260 -17.45 -12.20 9.74
C GLU A 260 -16.29 -11.53 10.51
N VAL A 261 -15.05 -11.80 10.09
CA VAL A 261 -13.87 -11.24 10.76
C VAL A 261 -13.34 -10.04 9.98
N SER A 262 -13.92 -8.86 10.21
CA SER A 262 -13.36 -7.57 9.76
C SER A 262 -13.05 -7.47 8.25
N PRO A 263 -14.09 -7.35 7.39
CA PRO A 263 -13.96 -7.30 5.93
C PRO A 263 -12.96 -6.26 5.42
N VAL A 264 -12.89 -5.09 6.07
CA VAL A 264 -11.98 -4.00 5.67
C VAL A 264 -10.51 -4.42 5.76
N MET A 265 -10.16 -5.25 6.76
CA MET A 265 -8.79 -5.72 6.93
C MET A 265 -8.45 -6.86 5.97
N HIS A 266 -9.44 -7.71 5.67
CA HIS A 266 -9.33 -8.68 4.59
C HIS A 266 -9.10 -7.98 3.23
N GLN A 267 -9.92 -6.99 2.88
CA GLN A 267 -9.75 -6.23 1.65
C GLN A 267 -8.40 -5.49 1.61
N THR A 268 -7.97 -4.94 2.76
CA THR A 268 -6.66 -4.29 2.86
C THR A 268 -5.54 -5.31 2.59
N CYS A 269 -5.62 -6.51 3.15
CA CYS A 269 -4.64 -7.56 2.90
C CYS A 269 -4.66 -8.03 1.43
N HIS A 270 -5.85 -8.17 0.86
CA HIS A 270 -6.08 -8.56 -0.53
C HIS A 270 -5.42 -7.59 -1.52
N HIS A 271 -5.55 -6.28 -1.28
CA HIS A 271 -4.85 -5.24 -2.06
C HIS A 271 -3.32 -5.36 -2.01
N TRP A 272 -2.77 -6.07 -1.03
CA TRP A 272 -1.34 -6.41 -0.91
C TRP A 272 -1.04 -7.86 -1.32
N ALA A 273 -1.90 -8.49 -2.13
CA ALA A 273 -1.72 -9.85 -2.64
C ALA A 273 -1.62 -10.92 -1.53
N PHE A 274 -2.33 -10.70 -0.42
CA PHE A 274 -2.41 -11.65 0.70
C PHE A 274 -3.84 -11.92 1.12
N GLU A 275 -4.17 -13.20 1.26
CA GLU A 275 -5.40 -13.69 1.85
C GLU A 275 -5.09 -14.60 3.04
N VAL A 276 -5.84 -14.44 4.13
CA VAL A 276 -5.73 -15.34 5.28
C VAL A 276 -6.25 -16.71 4.88
N ARG A 277 -5.52 -17.75 5.29
CA ARG A 277 -5.84 -19.17 5.06
C ARG A 277 -5.69 -19.92 6.37
N GLN A 278 -6.18 -21.15 6.43
CA GLN A 278 -6.25 -21.93 7.67
C GLN A 278 -4.87 -22.08 8.34
N GLU A 279 -3.84 -22.40 7.56
CA GLU A 279 -2.47 -22.58 8.04
C GLU A 279 -1.91 -21.32 8.70
N HIS A 280 -2.29 -20.12 8.21
CA HIS A 280 -1.90 -18.86 8.82
C HIS A 280 -2.52 -18.67 10.20
N LEU A 281 -3.80 -19.04 10.33
CA LEU A 281 -4.53 -18.95 11.58
C LEU A 281 -4.02 -19.98 12.59
N ASP A 282 -3.79 -21.22 12.16
CA ASP A 282 -3.25 -22.30 12.99
C ASP A 282 -1.88 -21.96 13.55
N LYS A 283 -0.96 -21.50 12.68
CA LYS A 283 0.39 -21.04 13.08
C LYS A 283 0.29 -19.91 14.13
N PHE A 284 -0.65 -18.97 13.96
CA PHE A 284 -0.85 -17.84 14.89
C PHE A 284 -1.45 -18.26 16.24
N TRP A 285 -2.38 -19.22 16.25
CA TRP A 285 -2.91 -19.79 17.49
C TRP A 285 -1.85 -20.60 18.23
N ALA A 286 -1.03 -21.39 17.52
CA ALA A 286 0.06 -22.16 18.10
C ALA A 286 1.13 -21.28 18.76
N SER A 287 1.36 -20.07 18.24
CA SER A 287 2.30 -19.10 18.85
C SER A 287 1.75 -18.38 20.10
N GLY A 288 0.45 -18.57 20.40
CA GLY A 288 -0.26 -17.82 21.43
C GLY A 288 -0.52 -16.36 21.02
N GLY A 289 -0.70 -16.10 19.72
CA GLY A 289 -0.92 -14.76 19.17
C GLY A 289 0.33 -13.88 19.13
N ARG A 290 1.51 -14.50 19.17
CA ARG A 290 2.82 -13.86 19.08
C ARG A 290 3.36 -13.87 17.66
#